data_AF-A0AAD3D9D8-F1
#
_entry.id   AF-A0AAD3D9D8-F1
#
_cell.length_a   1.000
_cell.length_b   1.000
_cell.length_c   1.000
_cell.angle_alpha   90.00
_cell.angle_beta   90.00
_cell.angle_gamma   90.00
#
_symmetry.space_group_name_H-M   'P 1'
#
loop_
_entity.id
_entity.type
_entity.pdbx_description
1 polymer ?
#
loop_
_entity_poly.entity_id
_entity_poly.type
_entity_poly.pdbx_seq_one_letter_code
_entity_poly.pdbx_strand_id
1 'polypeptide(L)'
;MKDNLLLISFISLILGADGFLSGLSPKPKQRLSRIYPLLAQVTSNNEEDKQDYLAFGMLISSFTDGMTESTSNFFKYSLASVLVMESIQQTQVGIEENVKFSPCNGPDIDLLGKLENGDELLIDDGRSREDKTDKMMKFLQKGQEFRDIRVLYIPTAMYALRADSSNTPGKQRQRARADGKKRRNQLVGHIEKMMGNSEKFNILAATLDFDDGTIKQPTGSDDKSKFPTNGKDALTSWNPHIIYIEGGNTFWLYHCMDKSEENYMELIKNACCTQRDDGDSSKFPSVYIGKSAGAIVAGKYVETATWKGWDDPSVVPEKETYDKWMGDLALDMVGGASIFPHMSDDWISLVAEKKESSPQISQLFCLEEWDACCVEGSKEEVFVN
;
A
#
# COMPACT_ATOMS: atom_id res chain seq x y z
N MET A 1 10.96 14.83 -10.76
CA MET A 1 10.54 15.68 -11.91
C MET A 1 11.44 15.56 -13.16
N LYS A 2 12.65 14.96 -13.10
CA LYS A 2 13.57 14.92 -14.26
C LYS A 2 13.43 13.68 -15.18
N ASP A 3 12.81 12.59 -14.72
CA ASP A 3 12.97 11.28 -15.39
C ASP A 3 11.83 10.88 -16.36
N ASN A 4 10.61 11.38 -16.21
CA ASN A 4 9.56 11.22 -17.25
C ASN A 4 9.73 12.21 -18.41
N LEU A 5 10.42 13.33 -18.15
CA LEU A 5 11.00 14.17 -19.20
C LEU A 5 12.13 13.43 -19.90
N LEU A 6 12.86 12.51 -19.23
CA LEU A 6 13.92 11.74 -19.85
C LEU A 6 13.41 10.75 -20.89
N LEU A 7 12.33 9.98 -20.77
CA LEU A 7 11.97 9.08 -21.89
C LEU A 7 11.66 9.87 -23.19
N ILE A 8 10.94 10.99 -23.09
CA ILE A 8 10.64 11.86 -24.25
C ILE A 8 11.87 12.67 -24.67
N SER A 9 12.67 13.21 -23.74
CA SER A 9 13.91 13.93 -24.04
C SER A 9 15.00 13.00 -24.55
N PHE A 10 15.05 11.74 -24.15
CA PHE A 10 16.03 10.71 -24.52
C PHE A 10 15.64 10.07 -25.86
N ILE A 11 14.35 9.84 -26.11
CA ILE A 11 13.85 9.55 -27.47
C ILE A 11 14.09 10.76 -28.40
N SER A 12 13.89 12.00 -27.93
CA SER A 12 14.23 13.21 -28.69
C SER A 12 15.74 13.43 -28.84
N LEU A 13 16.56 12.96 -27.90
CA LEU A 13 18.03 13.04 -27.95
C LEU A 13 18.60 12.00 -28.91
N ILE A 14 18.04 10.78 -28.92
CA ILE A 14 18.48 9.67 -29.77
C ILE A 14 17.98 9.83 -31.21
N LEU A 15 16.75 10.32 -31.41
CA LEU A 15 16.13 10.42 -32.75
C LEU A 15 16.23 11.82 -33.38
N GLY A 16 16.83 12.78 -32.67
CA GLY A 16 16.83 14.20 -33.04
C GLY A 16 15.44 14.82 -32.82
N ALA A 17 15.38 15.86 -31.97
CA ALA A 17 14.14 16.45 -31.48
C ALA A 17 13.17 16.90 -32.60
N ASP A 18 13.70 17.25 -33.77
CA ASP A 18 12.91 17.73 -34.91
C ASP A 18 12.39 16.61 -35.83
N GLY A 19 13.00 15.42 -35.82
CA GLY A 19 12.63 14.31 -36.70
C GLY A 19 11.43 13.51 -36.18
N PHE A 20 11.50 13.07 -34.91
CA PHE A 20 10.52 12.15 -34.34
C PHE A 20 9.13 12.79 -34.13
N LEU A 21 9.09 14.05 -33.68
CA LEU A 21 7.83 14.74 -33.47
C LEU A 21 7.14 15.09 -34.80
N SER A 22 7.86 15.28 -35.90
CA SER A 22 7.25 15.65 -37.19
C SER A 22 6.43 14.52 -37.84
N GLY A 23 6.73 13.26 -37.51
CA GLY A 23 6.03 12.08 -38.03
C GLY A 23 4.84 11.59 -37.18
N LEU A 24 4.72 12.07 -35.93
CA LEU A 24 3.61 11.70 -35.07
C LEU A 24 2.34 12.46 -35.45
N SER A 25 1.22 11.74 -35.54
CA SER A 25 -0.09 12.36 -35.80
C SER A 25 -0.44 13.38 -34.70
N PRO A 26 -1.35 14.35 -34.94
CA PRO A 26 -1.65 15.41 -33.98
C PRO A 26 -2.16 14.92 -32.61
N LYS A 27 -2.76 13.72 -32.56
CA LYS A 27 -3.33 13.12 -31.34
C LYS A 27 -2.27 12.73 -30.28
N PRO A 28 -1.16 12.03 -30.60
CA PRO A 28 -0.10 11.72 -29.63
C PRO A 28 0.53 12.98 -28.99
N LYS A 29 0.73 14.06 -29.73
CA LYS A 29 1.26 15.33 -29.17
C LYS A 29 0.31 15.99 -28.16
N GLN A 30 -0.99 16.02 -28.44
CA GLN A 30 -2.00 16.53 -27.50
C GLN A 30 -2.24 15.60 -26.31
N ARG A 31 -1.96 14.29 -26.43
CA ARG A 31 -2.12 13.31 -25.35
C ARG A 31 -0.95 13.31 -24.37
N LEU A 32 0.29 13.46 -24.84
CA LEU A 32 1.48 13.53 -23.97
C LEU A 32 1.46 14.74 -23.03
N SER A 33 0.86 15.87 -23.43
CA SER A 33 0.68 17.06 -22.57
C SER A 33 -0.41 16.91 -21.49
N ARG A 34 -1.26 15.87 -21.57
CA ARG A 34 -2.34 15.59 -20.58
C ARG A 34 -1.96 14.58 -19.51
N ILE A 35 -0.87 13.84 -19.70
CA ILE A 35 -0.37 12.85 -18.72
C ILE A 35 0.45 13.54 -17.61
N TYR A 36 1.15 14.64 -17.95
CA TYR A 36 1.95 15.42 -17.00
C TYR A 36 1.18 15.98 -15.79
N PRO A 37 -0.06 16.51 -15.93
CA PRO A 37 -0.82 17.01 -14.79
C PRO A 37 -1.25 15.94 -13.77
N LEU A 38 -1.38 14.66 -14.14
CA LEU A 38 -1.81 13.63 -13.18
C LEU A 38 -0.71 13.27 -12.16
N LEU A 39 0.56 13.48 -12.51
CA LEU A 39 1.70 13.39 -11.58
C LEU A 39 2.15 14.77 -11.06
N ALA A 40 1.82 15.87 -11.75
CA ALA A 40 2.24 17.22 -11.38
C ALA A 40 1.18 18.07 -10.63
N GLN A 41 -0.09 17.68 -10.61
CA GLN A 41 -1.14 18.44 -9.89
C GLN A 41 -1.05 18.32 -8.36
N VAL A 42 -0.13 17.52 -7.83
CA VAL A 42 0.14 17.41 -6.39
C VAL A 42 1.25 18.37 -5.93
N THR A 43 2.03 18.98 -6.84
CA THR A 43 3.10 19.91 -6.46
C THR A 43 2.62 21.36 -6.46
N SER A 44 1.86 21.75 -5.44
CA SER A 44 1.80 23.15 -5.03
C SER A 44 3.11 23.49 -4.30
N ASN A 45 3.72 24.63 -4.61
CA ASN A 45 5.10 25.01 -4.26
C ASN A 45 5.36 25.35 -2.77
N ASN A 46 4.57 24.84 -1.83
CA ASN A 46 4.90 24.95 -0.41
C ASN A 46 5.58 23.65 0.05
N GLU A 47 6.91 23.66 0.12
CA GLU A 47 7.70 22.54 0.65
C GLU A 47 7.37 22.22 2.12
N GLU A 48 6.69 23.12 2.85
CA GLU A 48 6.38 22.96 4.28
C GLU A 48 5.18 22.04 4.60
N ASP A 49 4.39 21.57 3.62
CA ASP A 49 3.23 20.68 3.87
C ASP A 49 3.15 19.50 2.89
N LYS A 50 4.28 18.85 2.59
CA LYS A 50 4.25 17.54 1.91
C LYS A 50 3.75 16.47 2.88
N GLN A 51 2.44 16.33 3.00
CA GLN A 51 1.82 15.21 3.70
C GLN A 51 1.96 13.93 2.88
N ASP A 52 2.35 12.84 3.55
CA ASP A 52 2.34 11.51 2.97
C ASP A 52 0.89 11.03 2.83
N TYR A 53 0.48 10.67 1.62
CA TYR A 53 -0.81 10.02 1.37
C TYR A 53 -0.58 8.65 0.78
N LEU A 54 -1.29 7.66 1.33
CA LEU A 54 -1.43 6.34 0.72
C LEU A 54 -1.90 6.50 -0.73
N ALA A 55 -1.20 5.87 -1.67
CA ALA A 55 -1.68 5.77 -3.05
C ALA A 55 -2.99 4.96 -3.10
N PHE A 56 -3.01 3.85 -2.37
CA PHE A 56 -4.20 3.05 -2.13
C PHE A 56 -4.14 2.51 -0.70
N GLY A 57 -5.14 2.85 0.11
CA GLY A 57 -5.23 2.48 1.52
C GLY A 57 -6.59 1.94 1.89
N MET A 58 -6.64 0.95 2.77
CA MET A 58 -7.88 0.43 3.36
C MET A 58 -7.66 0.15 4.84
N LEU A 59 -8.32 0.92 5.70
CA LEU A 59 -8.16 0.86 7.14
C LEU A 59 -9.46 0.32 7.76
N ILE A 60 -9.38 -0.82 8.44
CA ILE A 60 -10.56 -1.58 8.89
C ILE A 60 -10.45 -1.95 10.38
N SER A 61 -11.59 -2.06 11.06
CA SER A 61 -11.67 -2.62 12.42
C SER A 61 -11.55 -4.15 12.38
N SER A 62 -12.36 -4.79 11.53
CA SER A 62 -12.43 -6.24 11.36
C SER A 62 -12.25 -6.65 9.90
N PHE A 63 -11.54 -7.75 9.66
CA PHE A 63 -11.41 -8.31 8.30
C PHE A 63 -12.69 -9.05 7.87
N THR A 64 -13.37 -9.72 8.79
CA THR A 64 -14.60 -10.46 8.45
C THR A 64 -15.77 -9.52 8.20
N ASP A 65 -15.86 -8.46 9.00
CA ASP A 65 -17.04 -7.59 9.01
C ASP A 65 -16.81 -6.33 8.16
N GLY A 66 -15.58 -5.79 8.14
CA GLY A 66 -15.22 -4.63 7.33
C GLY A 66 -15.06 -4.91 5.84
N MET A 67 -14.92 -6.18 5.43
CA MET A 67 -14.86 -6.58 4.01
C MET A 67 -16.27 -6.69 3.40
N THR A 68 -17.00 -5.57 3.40
CA THR A 68 -18.28 -5.42 2.71
C THR A 68 -18.12 -5.53 1.18
N GLU A 69 -19.22 -5.53 0.43
CA GLU A 69 -19.17 -5.50 -1.04
C GLU A 69 -18.45 -4.24 -1.56
N SER A 70 -18.79 -3.06 -1.01
CA SER A 70 -18.16 -1.78 -1.35
C SER A 70 -16.65 -1.80 -1.07
N THR A 71 -16.26 -2.26 0.13
CA THR A 71 -14.85 -2.38 0.52
C THR A 71 -14.10 -3.38 -0.36
N SER A 72 -14.73 -4.51 -0.71
CA SER A 72 -14.15 -5.52 -1.60
C SER A 72 -13.97 -4.98 -3.02
N ASN A 73 -14.92 -4.18 -3.52
CA ASN A 73 -14.82 -3.52 -4.82
C ASN A 73 -13.69 -2.49 -4.84
N PHE A 74 -13.53 -1.70 -3.76
CA PHE A 74 -12.40 -0.80 -3.61
C PHE A 74 -11.07 -1.58 -3.57
N PHE A 75 -10.98 -2.67 -2.80
CA PHE A 75 -9.77 -3.49 -2.76
C PHE A 75 -9.42 -4.04 -4.14
N LYS A 76 -10.41 -4.55 -4.88
CA LYS A 76 -10.23 -5.05 -6.25
C LYS A 76 -9.75 -3.96 -7.20
N TYR A 77 -10.35 -2.78 -7.13
CA TYR A 77 -9.95 -1.61 -7.93
C TYR A 77 -8.50 -1.21 -7.64
N SER A 78 -8.13 -1.08 -6.36
CA SER A 78 -6.79 -0.71 -5.93
C SER A 78 -5.75 -1.72 -6.40
N LEU A 79 -6.01 -3.02 -6.21
CA LEU A 79 -5.11 -4.08 -6.67
C LEU A 79 -4.98 -4.11 -8.19
N ALA A 80 -6.09 -3.98 -8.93
CA ALA A 80 -6.06 -3.95 -10.39
C ALA A 80 -5.25 -2.74 -10.90
N SER A 81 -5.40 -1.58 -10.25
CA SER A 81 -4.64 -0.36 -10.58
C SER A 81 -3.14 -0.57 -10.39
N VAL A 82 -2.74 -1.13 -9.24
CA VAL A 82 -1.33 -1.44 -8.94
C VAL A 82 -0.73 -2.45 -9.94
N LEU A 83 -1.47 -3.49 -10.32
CA LEU A 83 -1.03 -4.46 -11.34
C LEU A 83 -0.91 -3.85 -12.75
N VAL A 84 -1.79 -2.90 -13.09
CA VAL A 84 -1.68 -2.14 -14.34
C VAL A 84 -0.44 -1.24 -14.31
N MET A 85 -0.16 -0.57 -13.19
CA MET A 85 1.06 0.23 -13.00
C MET A 85 2.33 -0.62 -13.16
N GLU A 86 2.39 -1.82 -12.54
CA GLU A 86 3.49 -2.76 -12.77
C GLU A 86 3.63 -3.13 -14.25
N SER A 87 2.52 -3.43 -14.93
CA SER A 87 2.54 -3.79 -16.34
C SER A 87 3.00 -2.64 -17.25
N ILE A 88 2.63 -1.40 -16.94
CA ILE A 88 3.10 -0.19 -17.64
C ILE A 88 4.61 -0.07 -17.46
N GLN A 89 5.08 -0.18 -16.22
CA GLN A 89 6.49 -0.06 -15.88
C GLN A 89 7.36 -1.13 -16.55
N GLN A 90 6.94 -2.39 -16.52
CA GLN A 90 7.62 -3.47 -17.25
C GLN A 90 7.66 -3.22 -18.76
N THR A 91 6.59 -2.64 -19.32
CA THR A 91 6.52 -2.29 -20.74
C THR A 91 7.48 -1.15 -21.07
N GLN A 92 7.61 -0.15 -20.19
CA GLN A 92 8.59 0.93 -20.33
C GLN A 92 10.03 0.40 -20.35
N VAL A 93 10.39 -0.48 -19.39
CA VAL A 93 11.70 -1.14 -19.37
C VAL A 93 11.96 -1.90 -20.67
N GLY A 94 10.96 -2.66 -21.15
CA GLY A 94 11.06 -3.37 -22.44
C GLY A 94 11.28 -2.43 -23.63
N ILE A 95 10.62 -1.27 -23.66
CA ILE A 95 10.82 -0.25 -24.70
C ILE A 95 12.24 0.32 -24.61
N GLU A 96 12.73 0.65 -23.41
CA GLU A 96 14.08 1.16 -23.22
C GLU A 96 15.15 0.17 -23.68
N GLU A 97 14.99 -1.11 -23.33
CA GLU A 97 15.87 -2.17 -23.78
C GLU A 97 15.82 -2.31 -25.30
N ASN A 98 14.61 -2.36 -25.89
CA ASN A 98 14.43 -2.45 -27.34
C ASN A 98 15.13 -1.31 -28.09
N VAL A 99 14.99 -0.07 -27.62
CA VAL A 99 15.64 1.11 -28.20
C VAL A 99 17.15 1.05 -28.04
N LYS A 100 17.67 0.57 -26.90
CA LYS A 100 19.12 0.39 -26.69
C LYS A 100 19.72 -0.63 -27.66
N PHE A 101 19.01 -1.72 -27.97
CA PHE A 101 19.50 -2.76 -28.87
C PHE A 101 19.28 -2.47 -30.36
N SER A 102 18.26 -1.67 -30.73
CA SER A 102 17.92 -1.40 -32.14
C SER A 102 17.55 0.06 -32.41
N PRO A 103 18.49 1.00 -32.27
CA PRO A 103 18.19 2.44 -32.37
C PRO A 103 17.65 2.86 -33.75
N CYS A 104 17.98 2.13 -34.82
CA CYS A 104 17.53 2.45 -36.18
C CYS A 104 16.10 2.00 -36.50
N ASN A 105 15.53 1.06 -35.73
CA ASN A 105 14.21 0.49 -36.01
C ASN A 105 13.08 1.17 -35.21
N GLY A 106 13.42 2.10 -34.32
CA GLY A 106 12.47 2.70 -33.39
C GLY A 106 11.99 1.71 -32.33
N PRO A 107 11.13 2.17 -31.40
CA PRO A 107 10.54 1.32 -30.37
C PRO A 107 9.54 0.32 -30.97
N ASP A 108 9.43 -0.85 -30.34
CA ASP A 108 8.41 -1.84 -30.64
C ASP A 108 6.99 -1.23 -30.54
N ILE A 109 6.25 -1.27 -31.65
CA ILE A 109 4.90 -0.68 -31.78
C ILE A 109 3.90 -1.40 -30.87
N ASP A 110 4.06 -2.70 -30.64
CA ASP A 110 3.16 -3.46 -29.77
C ASP A 110 3.38 -3.09 -28.30
N LEU A 111 4.64 -2.87 -27.90
CA LEU A 111 4.94 -2.36 -26.56
C LEU A 111 4.42 -0.94 -26.37
N LEU A 112 4.56 -0.06 -27.36
CA LEU A 112 3.98 1.28 -27.30
C LEU A 112 2.45 1.24 -27.18
N GLY A 113 1.78 0.42 -27.99
CA GLY A 113 0.32 0.24 -27.90
C GLY A 113 -0.12 -0.31 -26.54
N LYS A 114 0.65 -1.23 -25.95
CA LYS A 114 0.41 -1.74 -24.60
C LYS A 114 0.58 -0.64 -23.54
N LEU A 115 1.61 0.19 -23.66
CA LEU A 115 1.87 1.32 -22.78
C LEU A 115 0.72 2.34 -22.82
N GLU A 116 0.33 2.77 -24.03
CA GLU A 116 -0.77 3.72 -24.23
C GLU A 116 -2.10 3.20 -23.67
N ASN A 117 -2.41 1.92 -23.90
CA ASN A 117 -3.62 1.29 -23.36
C ASN A 117 -3.60 1.22 -21.84
N GLY A 118 -2.44 0.97 -21.23
CA GLY A 118 -2.28 0.99 -19.77
C GLY A 118 -2.52 2.38 -19.20
N ASP A 119 -1.88 3.40 -19.77
CA ASP A 119 -2.02 4.79 -19.33
C ASP A 119 -3.48 5.27 -19.40
N GLU A 120 -4.20 4.94 -20.47
CA GLU A 120 -5.62 5.31 -20.63
C GLU A 120 -6.55 4.71 -19.57
N LEU A 121 -6.13 3.62 -18.90
CA LEU A 121 -6.90 2.99 -17.82
C LEU A 121 -6.72 3.70 -16.47
N LEU A 122 -5.58 4.36 -16.26
CA LEU A 122 -5.28 5.08 -15.01
C LEU A 122 -5.73 6.55 -15.03
N ILE A 123 -6.07 7.10 -16.21
CA ILE A 123 -6.60 8.45 -16.32
C ILE A 123 -8.01 8.52 -15.70
N ASP A 124 -8.21 9.53 -14.84
CA ASP A 124 -9.53 9.86 -14.36
C ASP A 124 -10.35 10.56 -15.45
N ASP A 125 -11.30 9.84 -16.03
CA ASP A 125 -12.19 10.31 -17.09
C ASP A 125 -13.67 10.31 -16.68
N GLY A 126 -13.95 10.22 -15.38
CA GLY A 126 -15.31 10.24 -14.83
C GLY A 126 -16.08 8.92 -14.93
N ARG A 127 -15.46 7.82 -15.41
CA ARG A 127 -16.04 6.47 -15.30
C ARG A 127 -16.15 6.03 -13.83
N SER A 128 -17.14 5.19 -13.54
CA SER A 128 -17.26 4.56 -12.22
C SER A 128 -16.05 3.66 -11.92
N ARG A 129 -15.80 3.39 -10.63
CA ARG A 129 -14.72 2.50 -10.22
C ARG A 129 -14.94 1.09 -10.77
N GLU A 130 -16.17 0.56 -10.73
CA GLU A 130 -16.45 -0.78 -11.26
C GLU A 130 -16.11 -0.89 -12.75
N ASP A 131 -16.52 0.08 -13.56
CA ASP A 131 -16.22 0.13 -14.99
C ASP A 131 -14.70 0.21 -15.26
N LYS A 132 -13.98 0.99 -14.44
CA LYS A 132 -12.51 1.09 -14.51
C LYS A 132 -11.88 -0.25 -14.14
N THR A 133 -12.27 -0.86 -13.02
CA THR A 133 -11.79 -2.17 -12.56
C THR A 133 -11.99 -3.22 -13.65
N ASP A 134 -13.17 -3.31 -14.24
CA ASP A 134 -13.47 -4.30 -15.28
C ASP A 134 -12.57 -4.14 -16.52
N LYS A 135 -12.30 -2.90 -16.94
CA LYS A 135 -11.41 -2.64 -18.06
C LYS A 135 -9.95 -2.96 -17.72
N MET A 136 -9.50 -2.62 -16.51
CA MET A 136 -8.16 -3.00 -16.01
C MET A 136 -8.01 -4.51 -15.96
N MET A 137 -9.00 -5.23 -15.44
CA MET A 137 -8.99 -6.70 -15.39
C MET A 137 -8.95 -7.31 -16.79
N LYS A 138 -9.74 -6.78 -17.74
CA LYS A 138 -9.68 -7.22 -19.15
C LYS A 138 -8.30 -6.95 -19.77
N PHE A 139 -7.67 -5.82 -19.48
CA PHE A 139 -6.31 -5.52 -19.94
C PHE A 139 -5.30 -6.52 -19.37
N LEU A 140 -5.32 -6.76 -18.06
CA LEU A 140 -4.44 -7.71 -17.38
C LEU A 140 -4.63 -9.13 -17.91
N GLN A 141 -5.88 -9.53 -18.21
CA GLN A 141 -6.22 -10.84 -18.76
C GLN A 141 -5.89 -11.00 -20.25
N LYS A 142 -5.74 -9.92 -21.03
CA LYS A 142 -5.33 -10.04 -22.44
C LYS A 142 -3.87 -10.43 -22.61
N GLY A 143 -3.04 -10.18 -21.58
CA GLY A 143 -1.66 -10.65 -21.57
C GLY A 143 -1.57 -12.18 -21.67
N GLN A 144 -0.57 -12.68 -22.40
CA GLN A 144 -0.25 -14.11 -22.44
C GLN A 144 0.54 -14.58 -21.22
N GLU A 145 1.05 -13.64 -20.43
CA GLU A 145 1.91 -13.92 -19.29
C GLU A 145 1.12 -14.17 -18.02
N PHE A 146 1.59 -15.14 -17.27
CA PHE A 146 1.18 -15.42 -15.90
C PHE A 146 1.73 -14.36 -14.96
N ARG A 147 0.93 -13.88 -14.01
CA ARG A 147 1.30 -12.77 -13.12
C ARG A 147 1.31 -13.20 -11.66
N ASP A 148 2.41 -12.94 -10.99
CA ASP A 148 2.56 -13.19 -9.55
C ASP A 148 2.06 -11.97 -8.76
N ILE A 149 0.99 -12.11 -7.98
CA ILE A 149 0.52 -11.14 -6.99
C ILE A 149 1.30 -11.35 -5.68
N ARG A 150 2.25 -10.46 -5.41
CA ARG A 150 3.06 -10.43 -4.19
C ARG A 150 2.31 -9.78 -3.01
N VAL A 151 2.17 -10.53 -1.91
CA VAL A 151 1.49 -10.13 -0.66
C VAL A 151 2.47 -10.21 0.51
N LEU A 152 2.73 -9.07 1.14
CA LEU A 152 3.47 -8.99 2.39
C LEU A 152 2.49 -8.89 3.57
N TYR A 153 2.48 -9.91 4.42
CA TYR A 153 1.60 -9.97 5.58
C TYR A 153 2.39 -9.77 6.89
N ILE A 154 1.98 -8.82 7.72
CA ILE A 154 2.71 -8.38 8.91
C ILE A 154 1.84 -8.59 10.16
N PRO A 155 2.01 -9.71 10.89
CA PRO A 155 1.27 -10.02 12.10
C PRO A 155 1.93 -9.53 13.40
N THR A 156 2.95 -8.68 13.33
CA THR A 156 3.80 -8.36 14.50
C THR A 156 3.01 -7.87 15.71
N ALA A 157 1.94 -7.12 15.52
CA ALA A 157 1.05 -6.70 16.62
C ALA A 157 0.53 -7.88 17.46
N MET A 158 0.28 -9.04 16.83
CA MET A 158 -0.19 -10.27 17.50
C MET A 158 0.88 -10.94 18.35
N TYR A 159 2.16 -10.58 18.18
CA TYR A 159 3.30 -11.24 18.84
C TYR A 159 3.65 -10.62 20.20
N ALA A 160 2.97 -9.56 20.61
CA ALA A 160 3.11 -8.98 21.93
C ALA A 160 2.88 -10.04 23.01
N LEU A 161 3.85 -10.16 23.92
CA LEU A 161 3.80 -11.13 24.99
C LEU A 161 2.87 -10.63 26.09
N ARG A 162 1.98 -11.51 26.52
CA ARG A 162 1.06 -11.24 27.62
C ARG A 162 1.69 -11.68 28.94
N ALA A 163 1.97 -10.71 29.81
CA ALA A 163 2.53 -10.98 31.14
C ALA A 163 1.56 -11.75 32.05
N ASP A 164 0.26 -11.60 31.83
CA ASP A 164 -0.80 -12.30 32.56
C ASP A 164 -1.05 -13.74 32.06
N SER A 165 -0.37 -14.18 31.00
CA SER A 165 -0.55 -15.52 30.45
C SER A 165 0.19 -16.58 31.26
N SER A 166 -0.50 -17.69 31.55
CA SER A 166 0.13 -18.90 32.10
C SER A 166 1.02 -19.66 31.12
N ASN A 167 1.00 -19.28 29.83
CA ASN A 167 1.84 -19.91 28.81
C ASN A 167 3.22 -19.24 28.74
N THR A 168 4.25 -20.06 28.53
CA THR A 168 5.61 -19.55 28.30
C THR A 168 5.65 -18.64 27.06
N PRO A 169 6.57 -17.65 27.01
CA PRO A 169 6.73 -16.77 25.85
C PRO A 169 6.88 -17.52 24.52
N GLY A 170 7.63 -18.64 24.52
CA GLY A 170 7.81 -19.49 23.33
C GLY A 170 6.48 -20.07 22.82
N LYS A 171 5.61 -20.54 23.72
CA LYS A 171 4.29 -21.09 23.36
C LYS A 171 3.33 -19.99 22.89
N GLN A 172 3.37 -18.81 23.50
CA GLN A 172 2.61 -17.64 23.03
C GLN A 172 2.99 -17.27 21.60
N ARG A 173 4.29 -17.13 21.31
CA ARG A 173 4.79 -16.82 19.95
C ARG A 173 4.47 -17.94 18.95
N GLN A 174 4.58 -19.21 19.34
CA GLN A 174 4.22 -20.33 18.47
C GLN A 174 2.73 -20.27 18.07
N ARG A 175 1.84 -20.03 19.03
CA ARG A 175 0.41 -19.87 18.76
C ARG A 175 0.14 -18.68 17.86
N ALA A 176 0.72 -17.52 18.16
CA ALA A 176 0.51 -16.31 17.37
C ALA A 176 1.01 -16.48 15.93
N ARG A 177 2.14 -17.20 15.69
CA ARG A 177 2.62 -17.54 14.34
C ARG A 177 1.69 -18.50 13.60
N ALA A 178 1.06 -19.43 14.30
CA ALA A 178 0.06 -20.32 13.70
C ALA A 178 -1.21 -19.55 13.31
N ASP A 179 -1.67 -18.64 14.19
CA ASP A 179 -2.82 -17.78 13.93
C ASP A 179 -2.54 -16.79 12.79
N GLY A 180 -1.34 -16.18 12.75
CA GLY A 180 -0.88 -15.34 11.66
C GLY A 180 -0.86 -16.07 10.31
N LYS A 181 -0.37 -17.32 10.27
CA LYS A 181 -0.43 -18.17 9.06
C LYS A 181 -1.87 -18.38 8.60
N LYS A 182 -2.78 -18.70 9.54
CA LYS A 182 -4.19 -18.93 9.23
C LYS A 182 -4.83 -17.68 8.62
N ARG A 183 -4.61 -16.51 9.23
CA ARG A 183 -5.17 -15.23 8.77
C ARG A 183 -4.60 -14.79 7.42
N ARG A 184 -3.30 -14.94 7.21
CA ARG A 184 -2.70 -14.72 5.88
C ARG A 184 -3.35 -15.61 4.82
N ASN A 185 -3.56 -16.89 5.11
CA ASN A 185 -4.20 -17.80 4.15
C ASN A 185 -5.66 -17.41 3.89
N GLN A 186 -6.37 -16.83 4.87
CA GLN A 186 -7.71 -16.26 4.67
C GLN A 186 -7.67 -15.05 3.72
N LEU A 187 -6.70 -14.15 3.89
CA LEU A 187 -6.48 -13.02 2.98
C LEU A 187 -6.16 -13.51 1.56
N VAL A 188 -5.24 -14.47 1.41
CA VAL A 188 -4.91 -15.07 0.11
C VAL A 188 -6.16 -15.65 -0.55
N GLY A 189 -6.94 -16.47 0.16
CA GLY A 189 -8.18 -17.03 -0.39
C GLY A 189 -9.23 -15.98 -0.75
N HIS A 190 -9.28 -14.85 -0.03
CA HIS A 190 -10.13 -13.72 -0.40
C HIS A 190 -9.66 -13.10 -1.73
N ILE A 191 -8.36 -12.87 -1.90
CA ILE A 191 -7.80 -12.32 -3.14
C ILE A 191 -8.03 -13.29 -4.32
N GLU A 192 -7.84 -14.60 -4.15
CA GLU A 192 -8.12 -15.60 -5.19
C GLU A 192 -9.57 -15.51 -5.69
N LYS A 193 -10.52 -15.47 -4.74
CA LYS A 193 -11.95 -15.32 -5.04
C LYS A 193 -12.23 -13.99 -5.77
N MET A 194 -11.66 -12.89 -5.30
CA MET A 194 -11.84 -11.55 -5.86
C MET A 194 -11.28 -11.42 -7.28
N MET A 195 -10.13 -12.06 -7.55
CA MET A 195 -9.48 -12.10 -8.86
C MET A 195 -10.10 -13.14 -9.80
N GLY A 196 -11.13 -13.86 -9.35
CA GLY A 196 -11.97 -14.73 -10.18
C GLY A 196 -11.37 -16.10 -10.49
N ASN A 197 -10.54 -16.67 -9.60
CA ASN A 197 -9.88 -17.97 -9.79
C ASN A 197 -9.24 -18.13 -11.18
N SER A 198 -8.66 -17.05 -11.71
CA SER A 198 -8.06 -17.08 -13.04
C SER A 198 -6.73 -17.81 -12.96
N GLU A 199 -6.54 -18.80 -13.84
CA GLU A 199 -5.25 -19.47 -14.08
C GLU A 199 -4.11 -18.51 -14.50
N LYS A 200 -4.40 -17.21 -14.64
CA LYS A 200 -3.44 -16.17 -14.99
C LYS A 200 -2.77 -15.51 -13.78
N PHE A 201 -3.30 -15.68 -12.57
CA PHE A 201 -2.74 -15.08 -11.37
C PHE A 201 -2.25 -16.14 -10.40
N ASN A 202 -1.06 -15.93 -9.84
CA ASN A 202 -0.54 -16.69 -8.71
C ASN A 202 -0.28 -15.77 -7.55
N ILE A 203 -0.57 -16.20 -6.34
CA ILE A 203 -0.41 -15.35 -5.16
C ILE A 203 0.82 -15.81 -4.40
N LEU A 204 1.87 -14.99 -4.43
CA LEU A 204 3.07 -15.18 -3.63
C LEU A 204 2.90 -14.42 -2.31
N ALA A 205 2.74 -15.14 -1.20
CA ALA A 205 2.57 -14.51 0.10
C ALA A 205 3.73 -14.83 1.05
N ALA A 206 4.27 -13.79 1.69
CA ALA A 206 5.33 -13.87 2.68
C ALA A 206 4.87 -13.22 3.99
N THR A 207 5.30 -13.76 5.13
CA THR A 207 5.05 -13.16 6.44
C THR A 207 6.31 -12.42 6.91
N LEU A 208 6.21 -11.13 7.22
CA LEU A 208 7.29 -10.36 7.82
C LEU A 208 7.02 -10.12 9.30
N ASP A 209 8.03 -10.40 10.13
CA ASP A 209 8.03 -10.08 11.55
C ASP A 209 8.95 -8.89 11.82
N PHE A 210 8.39 -7.72 12.15
CA PHE A 210 9.19 -6.53 12.45
C PHE A 210 10.03 -6.65 13.73
N ASP A 211 9.76 -7.61 14.63
CA ASP A 211 10.57 -7.77 15.84
C ASP A 211 12.00 -8.25 15.51
N ASP A 212 12.14 -9.14 14.52
CA ASP A 212 13.43 -9.73 14.13
C ASP A 212 13.80 -9.52 12.65
N GLY A 213 12.94 -8.85 11.88
CA GLY A 213 13.13 -8.56 10.46
C GLY A 213 13.11 -9.80 9.55
N THR A 214 12.69 -10.97 10.05
CA THR A 214 12.79 -12.22 9.30
C THR A 214 11.53 -12.52 8.47
N ILE A 215 11.75 -13.16 7.32
CA ILE A 215 10.69 -13.64 6.43
C ILE A 215 10.30 -15.07 6.81
N LYS A 216 9.01 -15.27 7.05
CA LYS A 216 8.44 -16.52 7.57
C LYS A 216 7.39 -17.07 6.62
N GLN A 217 7.33 -18.40 6.57
CA GLN A 217 6.21 -19.16 5.99
C GLN A 217 5.84 -18.81 4.53
N PRO A 218 6.77 -18.57 3.59
CA PRO A 218 6.42 -18.24 2.20
C PRO A 218 5.46 -19.27 1.59
N THR A 219 4.55 -18.83 0.73
CA THR A 219 3.57 -19.68 0.04
C THR A 219 3.23 -19.14 -1.34
N GLY A 220 2.75 -20.00 -2.24
CA GLY A 220 2.47 -19.66 -3.65
C GLY A 220 3.53 -20.12 -4.65
N SER A 221 4.69 -20.59 -4.17
CA SER A 221 5.70 -21.24 -5.02
C SER A 221 6.65 -22.09 -4.18
N ASP A 222 7.18 -23.16 -4.79
CA ASP A 222 8.29 -23.94 -4.24
C ASP A 222 9.65 -23.27 -4.51
N ASP A 223 9.70 -22.33 -5.46
CA ASP A 223 10.90 -21.57 -5.78
C ASP A 223 11.14 -20.48 -4.72
N LYS A 224 12.14 -20.72 -3.87
CA LYS A 224 12.53 -19.79 -2.80
C LYS A 224 13.06 -18.45 -3.33
N SER A 225 13.55 -18.40 -4.56
CA SER A 225 14.09 -17.16 -5.16
C SER A 225 13.00 -16.12 -5.47
N LYS A 226 11.72 -16.55 -5.51
CA LYS A 226 10.56 -15.67 -5.68
C LYS A 226 10.16 -14.90 -4.43
N PHE A 227 10.78 -15.19 -3.28
CA PHE A 227 10.44 -14.59 -2.00
C PHE A 227 11.59 -13.72 -1.49
N PRO A 228 11.28 -12.68 -0.70
CA PRO A 228 12.30 -11.82 -0.15
C PRO A 228 13.15 -12.57 0.86
N THR A 229 14.40 -12.16 0.99
CA THR A 229 15.38 -12.79 1.88
C THR A 229 15.34 -12.21 3.29
N ASN A 230 14.93 -10.95 3.44
CA ASN A 230 14.85 -10.22 4.71
C ASN A 230 13.76 -9.12 4.65
N GLY A 231 13.50 -8.47 5.78
CA GLY A 231 12.47 -7.43 5.87
C GLY A 231 12.70 -6.19 5.02
N LYS A 232 13.95 -5.76 4.84
CA LYS A 232 14.29 -4.63 3.96
C LYS A 232 13.95 -4.97 2.51
N ASP A 233 14.47 -6.10 2.04
CA ASP A 233 14.22 -6.65 0.70
C ASP A 233 12.72 -6.80 0.42
N ALA A 234 11.95 -7.26 1.42
CA ALA A 234 10.51 -7.41 1.32
C ALA A 234 9.73 -6.11 1.07
N LEU A 235 10.26 -4.96 1.53
CA LEU A 235 9.65 -3.64 1.36
C LEU A 235 10.30 -2.82 0.25
N THR A 236 11.48 -3.22 -0.24
CA THR A 236 12.20 -2.52 -1.31
C THR A 236 12.16 -3.30 -2.61
N SER A 237 13.01 -4.32 -2.75
CA SER A 237 13.33 -4.93 -4.04
C SER A 237 12.29 -5.98 -4.44
N TRP A 238 11.65 -6.63 -3.46
CA TRP A 238 10.53 -7.53 -3.72
C TRP A 238 9.27 -6.78 -4.18
N ASN A 239 9.16 -5.49 -3.82
CA ASN A 239 8.12 -4.55 -4.26
C ASN A 239 6.70 -5.18 -4.26
N PRO A 240 6.12 -5.43 -3.08
CA PRO A 240 4.85 -6.14 -2.95
C PRO A 240 3.70 -5.33 -3.53
N HIS A 241 2.68 -6.00 -4.06
CA HIS A 241 1.45 -5.32 -4.48
C HIS A 241 0.56 -4.99 -3.29
N ILE A 242 0.64 -5.78 -2.21
CA ILE A 242 -0.17 -5.62 -1.01
C ILE A 242 0.73 -5.69 0.21
N ILE A 243 0.59 -4.72 1.11
CA ILE A 243 1.13 -4.74 2.46
C ILE A 243 -0.06 -4.78 3.43
N TYR A 244 -0.23 -5.90 4.12
CA TYR A 244 -1.30 -6.09 5.09
C TYR A 244 -0.72 -6.11 6.50
N ILE A 245 -1.10 -5.14 7.34
CA ILE A 245 -0.71 -5.06 8.75
C ILE A 245 -1.90 -5.48 9.62
N GLU A 246 -1.72 -6.57 10.35
CA GLU A 246 -2.76 -7.18 11.16
C GLU A 246 -2.94 -6.47 12.52
N GLY A 247 -4.11 -6.66 13.13
CA GLY A 247 -4.42 -6.17 14.46
C GLY A 247 -3.69 -6.94 15.58
N GLY A 248 -3.67 -6.36 16.77
CA GLY A 248 -3.01 -6.92 17.95
C GLY A 248 -2.72 -5.80 18.93
N ASN A 249 -1.55 -5.84 19.59
CA ASN A 249 -1.08 -4.74 20.43
C ASN A 249 -0.35 -3.69 19.57
N THR A 250 -0.91 -2.49 19.53
CA THR A 250 -0.47 -1.33 18.74
C THR A 250 0.86 -0.79 19.22
N PHE A 251 1.08 -0.74 20.53
CA PHE A 251 2.35 -0.25 21.10
C PHE A 251 3.52 -1.16 20.73
N TRP A 252 3.32 -2.47 20.76
CA TRP A 252 4.32 -3.44 20.32
C TRP A 252 4.59 -3.32 18.82
N LEU A 253 3.55 -3.19 17.99
CA LEU A 253 3.70 -2.96 16.55
C LEU A 253 4.53 -1.70 16.28
N TYR A 254 4.15 -0.58 16.88
CA TYR A 254 4.87 0.69 16.76
C TYR A 254 6.33 0.54 17.19
N HIS A 255 6.57 -0.02 18.38
CA HIS A 255 7.92 -0.21 18.91
C HIS A 255 8.79 -1.05 17.96
N CYS A 256 8.28 -2.12 17.37
CA CYS A 256 9.02 -2.93 16.42
C CYS A 256 9.32 -2.20 15.10
N MET A 257 8.44 -1.31 14.66
CA MET A 257 8.67 -0.48 13.47
C MET A 257 9.73 0.60 13.75
N ASP A 258 9.61 1.27 14.88
CA ASP A 258 10.45 2.40 15.30
C ASP A 258 11.87 1.98 15.70
N LYS A 259 12.01 0.91 16.49
CA LYS A 259 13.32 0.44 16.98
C LYS A 259 14.21 -0.17 15.89
N SER A 260 13.65 -0.46 14.73
CA SER A 260 14.34 -1.21 13.69
C SER A 260 15.49 -0.41 13.08
N GLU A 261 16.67 -1.02 12.94
CA GLU A 261 17.80 -0.40 12.23
C GLU A 261 17.48 -0.10 10.76
N GLU A 262 16.49 -0.82 10.20
CA GLU A 262 16.02 -0.67 8.82
C GLU A 262 15.03 0.49 8.63
N ASN A 263 14.55 1.11 9.71
CA ASN A 263 13.51 2.14 9.69
C ASN A 263 12.26 1.70 8.90
N TYR A 264 11.56 0.68 9.42
CA TYR A 264 10.36 0.14 8.77
C TYR A 264 9.25 1.17 8.56
N MET A 265 9.20 2.24 9.36
CA MET A 265 8.23 3.32 9.14
C MET A 265 8.46 3.99 7.79
N GLU A 266 9.69 4.39 7.52
CA GLU A 266 10.07 5.03 6.26
C GLU A 266 9.96 4.06 5.08
N LEU A 267 10.31 2.79 5.27
CA LEU A 267 10.16 1.77 4.22
C LEU A 267 8.69 1.54 3.85
N ILE A 268 7.77 1.52 4.81
CA ILE A 268 6.33 1.39 4.53
C ILE A 268 5.81 2.63 3.81
N LYS A 269 6.19 3.84 4.25
CA LYS A 269 5.81 5.10 3.57
C LYS A 269 6.23 5.08 2.11
N ASN A 270 7.51 4.78 1.85
CA ASN A 270 8.06 4.70 0.50
C ASN A 270 7.43 3.59 -0.36
N ALA A 271 7.00 2.49 0.26
CA ALA A 271 6.30 1.42 -0.44
C ALA A 271 4.86 1.82 -0.82
N CYS A 272 4.14 2.56 0.03
CA CYS A 272 2.69 2.75 -0.12
C CYS A 272 2.26 4.14 -0.63
N CYS A 273 3.06 5.18 -0.46
CA CYS A 273 2.64 6.56 -0.69
C CYS A 273 2.86 7.04 -2.13
N THR A 274 2.08 8.04 -2.56
CA THR A 274 2.12 8.59 -3.93
C THR A 274 3.37 9.43 -4.23
N GLN A 275 4.03 9.96 -3.20
CA GLN A 275 5.18 10.83 -3.36
C GLN A 275 6.46 10.01 -3.26
N ARG A 276 7.14 9.83 -4.41
CA ARG A 276 8.50 9.32 -4.46
C ARG A 276 9.42 10.43 -4.95
N ASP A 277 10.17 11.01 -4.03
CA ASP A 277 11.28 11.92 -4.35
C ASP A 277 12.57 11.15 -4.71
N ASP A 278 12.56 9.80 -4.67
CA ASP A 278 13.74 8.97 -4.92
C ASP A 278 14.15 8.89 -6.41
N GLY A 279 13.31 9.38 -7.32
CA GLY A 279 13.55 9.33 -8.77
C GLY A 279 13.50 7.92 -9.36
N ASP A 280 13.15 6.92 -8.55
CA ASP A 280 13.10 5.53 -8.97
C ASP A 280 11.76 5.23 -9.64
N SER A 281 11.70 5.53 -10.93
CA SER A 281 10.58 5.16 -11.80
C SER A 281 10.33 3.64 -11.90
N SER A 282 11.24 2.81 -11.36
CA SER A 282 11.12 1.35 -11.39
C SER A 282 10.27 0.77 -10.26
N LYS A 283 9.50 1.60 -9.55
CA LYS A 283 8.58 1.12 -8.54
C LYS A 283 7.19 1.71 -8.73
N PHE A 284 6.19 0.89 -8.42
CA PHE A 284 4.79 1.28 -8.22
C PHE A 284 4.46 1.24 -6.71
N PRO A 285 3.36 1.87 -6.25
CA PRO A 285 2.98 1.81 -4.85
C PRO A 285 2.27 0.51 -4.48
N SER A 286 2.45 0.02 -3.26
CA SER A 286 1.68 -1.07 -2.68
C SER A 286 0.30 -0.61 -2.20
N VAL A 287 -0.69 -1.50 -2.26
CA VAL A 287 -1.96 -1.33 -1.53
C VAL A 287 -1.70 -1.59 -0.05
N TYR A 288 -1.93 -0.58 0.80
CA TYR A 288 -1.84 -0.71 2.25
C TYR A 288 -3.18 -1.17 2.82
N ILE A 289 -3.17 -2.23 3.63
CA ILE A 289 -4.34 -2.68 4.38
C ILE A 289 -3.97 -2.73 5.86
N GLY A 290 -4.54 -1.82 6.65
CA GLY A 290 -4.32 -1.75 8.09
C GLY A 290 -5.54 -2.26 8.82
N LYS A 291 -5.39 -3.31 9.64
CA LYS A 291 -6.47 -3.77 10.52
C LYS A 291 -6.20 -3.39 11.96
N SER A 292 -7.17 -2.74 12.61
CA SER A 292 -7.12 -2.40 14.04
C SER A 292 -5.82 -1.66 14.40
N ALA A 293 -4.87 -2.29 15.11
CA ALA A 293 -3.52 -1.76 15.32
C ALA A 293 -2.84 -1.24 14.03
N GLY A 294 -2.95 -1.98 12.92
CA GLY A 294 -2.47 -1.55 11.60
C GLY A 294 -3.16 -0.28 11.11
N ALA A 295 -4.46 -0.13 11.36
CA ALA A 295 -5.19 1.09 11.02
C ALA A 295 -4.73 2.29 11.86
N ILE A 296 -4.49 2.08 13.17
CA ILE A 296 -4.00 3.13 14.07
C ILE A 296 -2.62 3.65 13.62
N VAL A 297 -1.67 2.74 13.34
CA VAL A 297 -0.31 3.18 12.94
C VAL A 297 -0.27 3.84 11.56
N ALA A 298 -1.26 3.62 10.70
CA ALA A 298 -1.38 4.36 9.44
C ALA A 298 -1.80 5.83 9.62
N GLY A 299 -2.49 6.13 10.74
CA GLY A 299 -2.92 7.46 11.13
C GLY A 299 -1.77 8.38 11.55
N LYS A 300 -2.11 9.57 12.02
CA LYS A 300 -1.14 10.56 12.52
C LYS A 300 -0.59 10.24 13.91
N TYR A 301 -1.45 9.82 14.84
CA TYR A 301 -1.05 9.57 16.23
C TYR A 301 -1.38 8.15 16.68
N VAL A 302 -0.42 7.50 17.35
CA VAL A 302 -0.62 6.19 18.01
C VAL A 302 -1.51 6.30 19.24
N GLU A 303 -1.60 7.51 19.79
CA GLU A 303 -2.29 7.86 21.03
C GLU A 303 -3.72 7.29 21.13
N THR A 304 -4.44 7.13 20.02
CA THR A 304 -5.81 6.59 20.03
C THR A 304 -5.90 5.16 20.60
N ALA A 305 -4.80 4.39 20.56
CA ALA A 305 -4.69 3.07 21.18
C ALA A 305 -4.77 3.14 22.72
N THR A 306 -4.44 4.28 23.33
CA THR A 306 -4.47 4.46 24.80
C THR A 306 -5.89 4.57 25.36
N TRP A 307 -6.89 4.87 24.53
CA TRP A 307 -8.20 5.31 25.01
C TRP A 307 -9.06 4.16 25.57
N LYS A 308 -9.17 3.04 24.84
CA LYS A 308 -9.99 1.88 25.25
C LYS A 308 -9.33 1.02 26.33
N GLY A 309 -8.01 1.17 26.50
CA GLY A 309 -7.20 0.34 27.39
C GLY A 309 -7.11 -1.13 26.96
N TRP A 310 -7.35 -1.44 25.69
CA TRP A 310 -7.24 -2.80 25.14
C TRP A 310 -5.80 -3.19 24.81
N ASP A 311 -4.99 -2.19 24.42
CA ASP A 311 -3.57 -2.34 24.14
C ASP A 311 -2.78 -2.17 25.44
N ASP A 312 -1.91 -3.13 25.76
CA ASP A 312 -1.07 -3.11 26.95
C ASP A 312 0.25 -2.37 26.67
N PRO A 313 0.51 -1.18 27.24
CA PRO A 313 1.75 -0.43 27.01
C PRO A 313 2.95 -1.06 27.71
N SER A 314 2.74 -1.89 28.74
CA SER A 314 3.83 -2.50 29.53
C SER A 314 4.66 -3.52 28.73
N VAL A 315 4.20 -3.92 27.55
CA VAL A 315 4.95 -4.78 26.63
C VAL A 315 6.13 -4.07 25.96
N VAL A 316 6.20 -2.74 26.06
CA VAL A 316 7.27 -1.92 25.50
C VAL A 316 8.14 -1.37 26.63
N PRO A 317 9.43 -1.78 26.72
CA PRO A 317 10.35 -1.23 27.69
C PRO A 317 10.46 0.30 27.56
N GLU A 318 10.58 0.98 28.69
CA GLU A 318 10.70 2.44 28.80
C GLU A 318 9.43 3.23 28.42
N LYS A 319 8.40 2.57 27.88
CA LYS A 319 7.08 3.15 27.53
C LYS A 319 5.89 2.40 28.16
N GLU A 320 6.02 2.00 29.41
CA GLU A 320 5.10 1.09 30.10
C GLU A 320 3.76 1.70 30.54
N THR A 321 3.57 3.02 30.39
CA THR A 321 2.37 3.74 30.86
C THR A 321 1.76 4.55 29.74
N TYR A 322 0.43 4.67 29.70
CA TYR A 322 -0.29 5.37 28.62
C TYR A 322 0.18 6.81 28.39
N ASP A 323 0.51 7.56 29.46
CA ASP A 323 0.97 8.95 29.34
C ASP A 323 2.25 9.11 28.49
N LYS A 324 3.07 8.06 28.38
CA LYS A 324 4.30 8.07 27.56
C LYS A 324 4.04 7.93 26.06
N TRP A 325 2.80 7.63 25.67
CA TRP A 325 2.37 7.47 24.28
C TRP A 325 1.59 8.68 23.74
N MET A 326 1.32 9.67 24.60
CA MET A 326 0.58 10.87 24.22
C MET A 326 1.42 11.71 23.25
N GLY A 327 0.84 12.05 22.09
CA GLY A 327 1.50 12.82 21.05
C GLY A 327 2.53 12.07 20.19
N ASP A 328 2.74 10.76 20.41
CA ASP A 328 3.62 9.96 19.53
C ASP A 328 3.06 9.91 18.10
N LEU A 329 3.86 10.36 17.15
CA LEU A 329 3.55 10.35 15.72
C LEU A 329 3.65 8.93 15.19
N ALA A 330 2.64 8.50 14.43
CA ALA A 330 2.68 7.26 13.68
C ALA A 330 3.12 7.51 12.22
N LEU A 331 2.61 6.74 11.25
CA LEU A 331 3.06 6.87 9.86
C LEU A 331 2.51 8.14 9.18
N ASP A 332 1.39 8.70 9.64
CA ASP A 332 0.74 9.87 9.05
C ASP A 332 0.56 9.75 7.52
N MET A 333 0.00 8.62 7.06
CA MET A 333 -0.21 8.35 5.63
C MET A 333 -1.65 8.67 5.15
N VAL A 334 -2.41 9.38 5.98
CA VAL A 334 -3.83 9.68 5.76
C VAL A 334 -4.14 11.15 6.03
N GLY A 335 -3.25 12.05 5.58
CA GLY A 335 -3.53 13.49 5.57
C GLY A 335 -3.61 14.15 6.94
N GLY A 336 -2.94 13.60 7.95
CA GLY A 336 -3.01 14.11 9.31
C GLY A 336 -4.13 13.53 10.17
N ALA A 337 -5.00 12.68 9.61
CA ALA A 337 -6.07 12.04 10.36
C ALA A 337 -5.54 10.95 11.30
N SER A 338 -6.12 10.83 12.49
CA SER A 338 -5.92 9.67 13.38
C SER A 338 -7.09 8.69 13.25
N ILE A 339 -6.86 7.42 13.60
CA ILE A 339 -7.86 6.36 13.45
C ILE A 339 -8.23 5.80 14.82
N PHE A 340 -9.54 5.62 15.05
CA PHE A 340 -10.09 4.95 16.22
C PHE A 340 -10.96 3.76 15.77
N PRO A 341 -10.40 2.53 15.73
CA PRO A 341 -11.14 1.34 15.28
C PRO A 341 -12.02 0.77 16.40
N HIS A 342 -12.96 -0.09 16.03
CA HIS A 342 -13.93 -0.74 16.92
C HIS A 342 -14.79 0.27 17.69
N MET A 343 -15.26 1.30 17.00
CA MET A 343 -16.25 2.24 17.51
C MET A 343 -17.56 1.52 17.83
N SER A 344 -18.18 1.92 18.93
CA SER A 344 -19.50 1.48 19.35
C SER A 344 -20.11 2.54 20.26
N ASP A 345 -21.39 2.41 20.59
CA ASP A 345 -22.10 3.34 21.47
C ASP A 345 -21.42 3.52 22.84
N ASP A 346 -20.78 2.48 23.36
CA ASP A 346 -20.06 2.49 24.64
C ASP A 346 -18.89 3.50 24.65
N TRP A 347 -18.34 3.83 23.47
CA TRP A 347 -17.16 4.68 23.33
C TRP A 347 -17.46 6.13 22.98
N ILE A 348 -18.71 6.50 22.68
CA ILE A 348 -19.10 7.86 22.25
C ILE A 348 -18.63 8.92 23.25
N SER A 349 -18.93 8.72 24.54
CA SER A 349 -18.60 9.69 25.58
C SER A 349 -17.07 9.80 25.77
N LEU A 350 -16.37 8.67 25.74
CA LEU A 350 -14.92 8.62 25.86
C LEU A 350 -14.22 9.33 24.70
N VAL A 351 -14.65 9.06 23.46
CA VAL A 351 -14.06 9.68 22.27
C VAL A 351 -14.29 11.19 22.29
N ALA A 352 -15.48 11.65 22.68
CA ALA A 352 -15.77 13.07 22.81
C ALA A 352 -14.85 13.76 23.84
N GLU A 353 -14.71 13.17 25.03
CA GLU A 353 -13.79 13.65 26.08
C GLU A 353 -12.34 13.70 25.57
N LYS A 354 -11.87 12.62 24.94
CA LYS A 354 -10.49 12.52 24.45
C LYS A 354 -10.18 13.51 23.33
N LYS A 355 -11.12 13.74 22.40
CA LYS A 355 -10.97 14.78 21.36
C LYS A 355 -10.88 16.19 21.95
N GLU A 356 -11.59 16.47 23.03
CA GLU A 356 -11.48 17.76 23.73
C GLU A 356 -10.13 17.89 24.46
N SER A 357 -9.64 16.80 25.08
CA SER A 357 -8.36 16.81 25.82
C SER A 357 -7.11 16.74 24.93
N SER A 358 -7.25 16.32 23.67
CA SER A 358 -6.14 16.10 22.73
C SER A 358 -6.25 17.02 21.50
N PRO A 359 -6.03 18.35 21.66
CA PRO A 359 -6.23 19.34 20.58
C PRO A 359 -5.31 19.13 19.38
N GLN A 360 -4.22 18.36 19.52
CA GLN A 360 -3.35 17.95 18.42
C GLN A 360 -4.04 17.02 17.41
N ILE A 361 -5.07 16.26 17.82
CA ILE A 361 -5.86 15.39 16.95
C ILE A 361 -6.98 16.20 16.32
N SER A 362 -6.63 16.92 15.25
CA SER A 362 -7.57 17.76 14.50
C SER A 362 -8.62 16.95 13.72
N GLN A 363 -8.24 15.79 13.19
CA GLN A 363 -9.09 14.89 12.43
C GLN A 363 -8.99 13.47 13.00
N LEU A 364 -10.16 12.85 13.23
CA LEU A 364 -10.27 11.50 13.80
C LEU A 364 -11.36 10.73 13.05
N PHE A 365 -10.99 9.60 12.45
CA PHE A 365 -11.94 8.65 11.87
C PHE A 365 -12.26 7.57 12.90
N CYS A 366 -13.51 7.54 13.36
CA CYS A 366 -14.02 6.48 14.22
C CYS A 366 -14.65 5.42 13.33
N LEU A 367 -14.15 4.19 13.39
CA LEU A 367 -14.59 3.09 12.52
C LEU A 367 -15.31 2.05 13.35
N GLU A 368 -16.57 1.78 13.04
CA GLU A 368 -17.30 0.63 13.59
C GLU A 368 -16.71 -0.69 13.04
N GLU A 369 -17.27 -1.85 13.40
CA GLU A 369 -16.74 -3.15 12.97
C GLU A 369 -16.86 -3.37 11.45
N TRP A 370 -17.90 -2.82 10.83
CA TRP A 370 -18.21 -2.93 9.40
C TRP A 370 -17.68 -1.75 8.56
N ASP A 371 -17.10 -0.75 9.19
CA ASP A 371 -16.57 0.42 8.51
C ASP A 371 -15.17 0.18 7.94
N ALA A 372 -14.86 0.91 6.87
CA ALA A 372 -13.54 0.93 6.27
C ALA A 372 -13.17 2.35 5.80
N CYS A 373 -12.09 2.92 6.31
CA CYS A 373 -11.54 4.14 5.71
C CYS A 373 -10.69 3.77 4.49
N CYS A 374 -11.21 4.03 3.28
CA CYS A 374 -10.47 3.85 2.03
C CYS A 374 -9.78 5.15 1.62
N VAL A 375 -8.57 5.06 1.08
CA VAL A 375 -7.75 6.23 0.71
C VAL A 375 -7.20 6.02 -0.70
N GLU A 376 -7.30 7.03 -1.57
CA GLU A 376 -6.79 7.02 -2.94
C GLU A 376 -6.01 8.31 -3.23
N GLY A 377 -4.71 8.31 -2.91
CA GLY A 377 -3.86 9.50 -2.98
C GLY A 377 -4.38 10.61 -2.05
N SER A 378 -4.32 11.86 -2.50
CA SER A 378 -4.86 13.01 -1.77
C SER A 378 -6.37 13.17 -1.87
N LYS A 379 -7.07 12.33 -2.65
CA LYS A 379 -8.53 12.28 -2.64
C LYS A 379 -8.94 11.45 -1.44
N GLU A 380 -9.25 12.13 -0.34
CA GLU A 380 -9.90 11.50 0.82
C GLU A 380 -11.33 11.14 0.45
N GLU A 381 -11.58 9.86 0.18
CA GLU A 381 -12.93 9.31 0.18
C GLU A 381 -13.07 8.36 1.36
N VAL A 382 -13.37 8.92 2.52
CA VAL A 382 -13.69 8.13 3.70
C VAL A 382 -15.06 7.47 3.46
N PHE A 383 -15.06 6.20 3.08
CA PHE A 383 -16.26 5.37 3.06
C PHE A 383 -16.57 4.90 4.48
N VAL A 384 -17.08 5.80 5.32
CA VAL A 384 -17.88 5.34 6.47
C VAL A 384 -19.20 4.86 5.87
N ASN A 385 -19.52 3.56 5.98
CA ASN A 385 -20.79 3.04 5.45
C ASN A 385 -21.96 3.54 6.28
#